data_AF-A0A8K0CTQ1-F1
#
_entry.id   AF-A0A8K0CTQ1-F1
#
_cell.length_a   1.000
_cell.length_b   1.000
_cell.length_c   1.000
_cell.angle_alpha   90.00
_cell.angle_beta   90.00
_cell.angle_gamma   90.00
#
_symmetry.space_group_name_H-M   'P 1'
#
loop_
_entity.id
_entity.type
_entity.pdbx_description
1 polymer ?
#
loop_
_entity_poly.entity_id
_entity_poly.type
_entity_poly.pdbx_seq_one_letter_code
_entity_poly.pdbx_strand_id
1 'polypeptide(L)'
;MKALLKVRVQDSNKTNENYTTPDDSTETNYLTINEVEAAEIALLKVAQSQAFPNELCCLQRNQEVGPSSSLKSLAPFLDSSGIMRVGGRLIHSNL
;
A
#
# COMPACT_ATOMS: atom_id res chain seq x y z
N MET A 1 -12.88 43.51 0.20
CA MET A 1 -11.92 43.02 1.20
C MET A 1 -12.62 42.12 2.20
N LYS A 2 -12.41 40.81 2.11
CA LYS A 2 -12.30 39.85 3.22
C LYS A 2 -12.14 38.46 2.61
N ALA A 3 -11.02 37.84 2.95
CA ALA A 3 -10.75 36.44 2.72
C ALA A 3 -11.75 35.56 3.50
N LEU A 4 -11.85 34.30 3.08
CA LEU A 4 -11.96 33.07 3.88
C LEU A 4 -12.74 32.03 3.05
N LEU A 5 -12.04 31.11 2.37
CA LEU A 5 -12.68 29.84 2.00
C LEU A 5 -11.94 28.67 2.66
N LYS A 6 -12.55 28.30 3.78
CA LYS A 6 -12.42 27.12 4.63
C LYS A 6 -11.59 25.97 4.05
N VAL A 7 -10.53 25.66 4.77
CA VAL A 7 -10.01 24.29 4.90
C VAL A 7 -11.18 23.41 5.35
N ARG A 8 -11.53 22.40 4.55
CA ARG A 8 -12.50 21.37 4.93
C ARG A 8 -11.81 20.02 4.91
N VAL A 9 -11.41 19.60 6.10
CA VAL A 9 -11.22 18.20 6.46
C VAL A 9 -12.58 17.51 6.39
N GLN A 10 -12.68 16.38 5.69
CA GLN A 10 -13.77 15.41 5.80
C GLN A 10 -13.10 14.03 5.64
N ASP A 11 -12.65 13.38 6.71
CA ASP A 11 -13.44 12.52 7.60
C ASP A 11 -14.82 12.11 7.05
N SER A 12 -14.89 10.82 6.72
CA SER A 12 -16.03 10.06 6.25
C SER A 12 -17.12 10.01 7.33
N ASN A 13 -18.31 10.56 7.04
CA ASN A 13 -19.60 9.89 7.25
C ASN A 13 -20.79 10.78 6.84
N LYS A 14 -21.64 10.24 5.94
CA LYS A 14 -23.02 10.65 5.55
C LYS A 14 -23.18 12.02 4.85
N THR A 15 -23.70 12.03 3.62
CA THR A 15 -25.14 12.07 3.26
C THR A 15 -25.30 12.01 1.74
N ASN A 16 -26.31 11.26 1.28
CA ASN A 16 -26.82 11.27 -0.09
C ASN A 16 -27.24 12.68 -0.51
N GLU A 17 -26.65 13.22 -1.58
CA GLU A 17 -27.30 14.23 -2.42
C GLU A 17 -26.92 13.97 -3.89
N ASN A 18 -27.93 13.60 -4.69
CA ASN A 18 -27.87 13.57 -6.14
C ASN A 18 -27.70 15.01 -6.64
N TYR A 19 -26.54 15.33 -7.22
CA TYR A 19 -26.38 16.50 -8.07
C TYR A 19 -26.06 16.07 -9.49
N THR A 20 -27.09 16.07 -10.33
CA THR A 20 -26.95 16.04 -11.79
C THR A 20 -27.21 17.44 -12.30
N THR A 21 -26.19 18.11 -12.86
CA THR A 21 -26.31 19.20 -13.84
C THR A 21 -25.01 19.27 -14.69
N PRO A 22 -24.96 19.92 -15.86
CA PRO A 22 -24.93 19.23 -17.15
C PRO A 22 -23.64 19.51 -17.95
N ASP A 23 -23.22 18.51 -18.72
CA ASP A 23 -22.43 18.61 -19.97
C ASP A 23 -21.22 19.58 -20.00
N ASP A 24 -20.06 19.07 -19.58
CA ASP A 24 -18.78 19.41 -20.18
C ASP A 24 -18.00 18.10 -20.34
N SER A 25 -17.83 17.66 -21.59
CA SER A 25 -17.29 16.36 -21.98
C SER A 25 -15.78 16.23 -21.75
N THR A 26 -15.31 16.60 -20.57
CA THR A 26 -14.02 16.15 -20.05
C THR A 26 -14.32 15.00 -19.11
N GLU A 27 -14.23 13.77 -19.62
CA GLU A 27 -14.17 12.58 -18.75
C GLU A 27 -12.92 12.72 -17.88
N THR A 28 -13.07 13.39 -16.74
CA THR A 28 -12.06 13.39 -15.69
C THR A 28 -12.04 11.98 -15.12
N ASN A 29 -11.24 11.14 -15.76
CA ASN A 29 -11.05 9.74 -15.44
C ASN A 29 -10.19 9.65 -14.16
N TYR A 30 -10.83 9.93 -13.03
CA TYR A 30 -10.19 9.86 -11.73
C TYR A 30 -9.84 8.40 -11.40
N LEU A 31 -8.66 8.19 -10.81
CA LEU A 31 -8.30 6.87 -10.31
C LEU A 31 -9.26 6.46 -9.20
N THR A 32 -9.81 5.26 -9.33
CA THR A 32 -10.54 4.61 -8.25
C THR A 32 -9.57 4.17 -7.15
N ILE A 33 -10.10 3.99 -5.94
CA ILE A 33 -9.31 3.49 -4.80
C ILE A 33 -8.64 2.15 -5.15
N ASN A 34 -9.38 1.25 -5.81
CA ASN A 34 -8.88 -0.06 -6.21
C ASN A 34 -7.70 0.05 -7.20
N GLU A 35 -7.72 1.01 -8.12
CA GLU A 35 -6.61 1.23 -9.04
C GLU A 35 -5.37 1.77 -8.34
N VAL A 36 -5.55 2.67 -7.37
CA VAL A 36 -4.45 3.19 -6.56
C VAL A 36 -3.84 2.06 -5.72
N GLU A 37 -4.65 1.25 -5.05
CA GLU A 37 -4.19 0.11 -4.25
C GLU A 37 -3.48 -0.95 -5.11
N ALA A 38 -4.03 -1.27 -6.29
CA ALA A 38 -3.41 -2.20 -7.22
C ALA A 38 -2.05 -1.69 -7.73
N ALA A 39 -1.97 -0.39 -8.04
CA ALA A 39 -0.73 0.25 -8.47
C ALA A 39 0.33 0.24 -7.35
N GLU A 40 -0.07 0.53 -6.11
CA GLU A 40 0.82 0.47 -4.95
C GLU A 40 1.39 -0.94 -4.76
N ILE A 41 0.54 -1.97 -4.77
CA ILE A 41 0.97 -3.36 -4.66
C ILE A 41 1.94 -3.73 -5.79
N ALA A 42 1.66 -3.30 -7.02
CA ALA A 42 2.52 -3.56 -8.17
C ALA A 42 3.91 -2.92 -8.00
N LEU A 43 3.95 -1.65 -7.59
CA LEU A 43 5.20 -0.92 -7.35
C LEU A 43 6.02 -1.57 -6.23
N LEU A 44 5.39 -1.98 -5.14
CA LEU A 44 6.06 -2.68 -4.04
C LEU A 44 6.67 -4.01 -4.51
N LYS A 45 5.94 -4.81 -5.28
CA LYS A 45 6.46 -6.07 -5.84
C LYS A 45 7.67 -5.84 -6.73
N VAL A 46 7.62 -4.82 -7.60
CA VAL A 46 8.74 -4.47 -8.47
C VAL A 46 9.96 -4.07 -7.64
N ALA A 47 9.81 -3.14 -6.70
CA ALA A 47 10.90 -2.68 -5.85
C ALA A 47 11.53 -3.82 -5.05
N GLN A 48 10.71 -4.71 -4.46
CA GLN A 48 11.20 -5.85 -3.69
C GLN A 48 11.91 -6.87 -4.57
N SER A 49 11.40 -7.16 -5.78
CA SER A 49 12.03 -8.08 -6.72
C SER A 49 13.42 -7.63 -7.17
N GLN A 50 13.62 -6.32 -7.27
CA GLN A 50 14.91 -5.74 -7.63
C GLN A 50 15.90 -5.72 -6.45
N ALA A 51 15.42 -5.40 -5.25
CA ALA A 51 16.28 -5.25 -4.07
C ALA A 51 16.63 -6.59 -3.39
N PHE A 52 15.70 -7.55 -3.36
CA PHE A 52 15.79 -8.79 -2.58
C PHE A 52 15.35 -10.04 -3.39
N PRO A 53 15.96 -10.29 -4.57
CA PRO A 53 15.52 -11.38 -5.44
C PRO A 53 15.70 -12.77 -4.82
N ASN A 54 16.77 -12.96 -4.04
CA ASN A 54 17.07 -14.26 -3.43
C ASN A 54 16.10 -14.56 -2.27
N GLU A 55 15.82 -13.56 -1.44
CA GLU A 55 14.89 -13.66 -0.33
C GLU A 55 13.48 -13.97 -0.84
N LEU A 56 13.01 -13.26 -1.87
CA LEU A 56 11.73 -13.54 -2.50
C LEU A 56 11.67 -14.96 -3.06
N CYS A 57 12.72 -15.42 -3.74
CA CYS A 57 12.79 -16.78 -4.27
C CYS A 57 12.68 -17.84 -3.15
N CYS A 58 13.37 -17.64 -2.02
CA CYS A 58 13.26 -18.50 -0.86
C CYS A 58 11.84 -18.50 -0.28
N LEU A 59 11.27 -17.32 -0.02
CA LEU A 59 9.95 -17.20 0.60
C LEU A 59 8.83 -17.76 -0.28
N GLN A 60 8.90 -17.57 -1.60
CA GLN A 60 7.96 -18.19 -2.55
C GLN A 60 8.00 -19.71 -2.53
N ARG A 61 9.13 -20.32 -2.13
CA ARG A 61 9.30 -21.75 -1.96
C ARG A 61 9.01 -22.23 -0.54
N ASN A 62 8.46 -21.36 0.32
CA ASN A 62 8.28 -21.60 1.75
C ASN A 62 9.59 -21.99 2.46
N GLN A 63 10.71 -21.39 2.05
CA GLN A 63 12.02 -21.56 2.65
C GLN A 63 12.42 -20.31 3.44
N GLU A 64 13.26 -20.51 4.45
CA GLU A 64 13.89 -19.38 5.14
C GLU A 64 14.83 -18.60 4.22
N VAL A 65 14.96 -17.31 4.48
CA VAL A 65 15.99 -16.49 3.84
C VAL A 65 17.40 -16.90 4.30
N GLY A 66 18.36 -16.69 3.39
CA GLY A 66 19.75 -17.06 3.61
C GLY A 66 20.38 -16.35 4.83
N PRO A 67 21.37 -16.98 5.49
CA PRO A 67 22.01 -16.44 6.69
C PRO A 67 22.75 -15.12 6.48
N SER A 68 23.18 -14.83 5.25
CA SER A 68 23.83 -13.56 4.88
C SER A 68 22.84 -12.43 4.58
N SER A 69 21.54 -12.71 4.51
CA SER A 69 20.54 -11.68 4.22
C SER A 69 20.42 -10.73 5.40
N SER A 70 20.44 -9.42 5.12
CA SER A 70 20.15 -8.38 6.11
C SER A 70 18.73 -8.47 6.68
N LEU A 71 17.82 -9.17 5.99
CA LEU A 71 16.45 -9.35 6.42
C LEU A 71 16.27 -10.54 7.37
N LYS A 72 17.21 -11.49 7.47
CA LYS A 72 16.99 -12.74 8.23
C LYS A 72 16.60 -12.50 9.69
N SER A 73 17.28 -11.58 10.38
CA SER A 73 16.99 -11.26 11.78
C SER A 73 15.62 -10.61 11.99
N LEU A 74 15.00 -10.11 10.91
CA LEU A 74 13.68 -9.50 10.93
C LEU A 74 12.58 -10.51 10.56
N ALA A 75 12.88 -11.81 10.45
CA ALA A 75 11.92 -12.88 10.16
C ALA A 75 10.97 -12.53 8.98
N PRO A 76 11.51 -12.42 7.74
CA PRO A 76 10.72 -11.99 6.60
C PRO A 76 9.73 -13.07 6.18
N PHE A 77 8.57 -12.67 5.67
CA PHE A 77 7.49 -13.56 5.21
C PHE A 77 6.70 -12.91 4.07
N LEU A 78 6.00 -13.73 3.28
CA LEU A 78 5.05 -13.21 2.27
C LEU A 78 3.66 -13.06 2.89
N ASP A 79 3.03 -11.90 2.66
CA ASP A 79 1.63 -11.68 3.03
C ASP A 79 0.66 -12.24 1.97
N SER A 80 -0.64 -12.09 2.22
CA SER A 80 -1.70 -12.54 1.31
C SER A 80 -1.68 -11.85 -0.06
N SER A 81 -1.07 -10.68 -0.16
CA SER A 81 -0.91 -9.93 -1.40
C SER A 81 0.37 -10.32 -2.14
N GLY A 82 1.20 -11.20 -1.57
CA GLY A 82 2.49 -11.62 -2.12
C GLY A 82 3.58 -10.56 -1.97
N ILE A 83 3.44 -9.67 -0.98
CA ILE A 83 4.44 -8.66 -0.61
C ILE A 83 5.29 -9.23 0.51
N MET A 84 6.61 -9.09 0.40
CA MET A 84 7.53 -9.47 1.47
C MET A 84 7.42 -8.46 2.62
N ARG A 85 7.03 -8.94 3.78
CA ARG A 85 6.99 -8.20 5.04
C ARG A 85 8.06 -8.72 5.98
N VAL A 86 8.34 -7.94 7.01
CA VAL A 86 9.26 -8.31 8.09
C VAL A 86 8.57 -8.15 9.43
N GLY A 87 8.97 -8.97 10.40
CA GLY A 87 8.63 -8.75 11.79
C GLY A 87 9.19 -7.42 12.32
N GLY A 88 8.53 -6.89 13.36
CA GLY A 88 8.94 -5.66 14.04
C GLY A 88 9.38 -5.91 15.49
N ARG A 89 9.82 -4.84 16.16
CA ARG A 89 10.22 -4.86 17.58
C ARG A 89 9.09 -5.25 18.55
N LEU A 90 7.84 -5.00 18.16
CA LEU A 90 6.67 -5.29 19.01
C LEU A 90 6.31 -6.78 19.09
N ILE A 91 6.74 -7.59 18.12
CA ILE A 91 6.48 -9.05 18.14
C ILE A 91 7.36 -9.76 19.19
N HIS A 92 8.44 -9.09 19.63
CA HIS A 92 9.37 -9.58 20.66
C HIS A 92 9.41 -8.67 21.91
N SER A 93 8.43 -7.77 22.05
CA SER A 93 8.29 -6.91 23.22
C SER A 93 7.33 -7.56 24.20
N ASN A 94 7.82 -8.03 25.35
CA ASN A 94 6.96 -8.33 26.49
C ASN A 94 6.37 -7.01 27.00
N LEU A 95 5.13 -6.69 26.61
CA LEU A 95 4.33 -5.69 27.31
C LEU A 95 3.60 -6.34 28.48
#